data_AF-A0A9P7D3L9-F1
#
_entry.id   AF-A0A9P7D3L9-F1
#
_cell.length_a   1.000
_cell.length_b   1.000
_cell.length_c   1.000
_cell.angle_alpha   90.00
_cell.angle_beta   90.00
_cell.angle_gamma   90.00
#
_symmetry.space_group_name_H-M   'P 1'
#
loop_
_entity.id
_entity.type
_entity.pdbx_description
1 polymer ?
#
loop_
_entity_poly.entity_id
_entity_poly.type
_entity_poly.pdbx_seq_one_letter_code
_entity_poly.pdbx_strand_id
1 'polypeptide(L)'
;MRKHISKAIARRSGAIQTALEQYNTLAPIQVPPRPTLDYMEVIRYASLGEFALLKYSRRDILAKPWAVPENREMAAKFFKVLRSHEELTHLNIETSRLSAWVDFEEKEILSAYDTLNAHRLNNVHRAHLHCTSQLSGYTGPPLFALLEREETDDEGDDEDEDEGSNELLDEASRLEDTISHIVLQ
;
A
#
# COMPACT_ATOMS: atom_id res chain seq x y z
N MET A 1 -2.71 15.30 8.70
CA MET A 1 -2.32 15.93 7.41
C MET A 1 -3.33 16.98 6.91
N ARG A 2 -4.61 16.65 6.65
CA ARG A 2 -5.63 17.60 6.14
C ARG A 2 -5.74 18.92 6.92
N LYS A 3 -5.78 18.85 8.26
CA LYS A 3 -5.82 20.05 9.14
C LYS A 3 -4.63 21.00 8.92
N HIS A 4 -3.43 20.45 8.69
CA HIS A 4 -2.23 21.25 8.43
C HIS A 4 -2.28 21.93 7.06
N ILE A 5 -2.81 21.24 6.05
CA ILE A 5 -3.01 21.78 4.71
C ILE A 5 -4.00 22.96 4.76
N SER A 6 -5.15 22.77 5.40
CA SER A 6 -6.15 23.84 5.57
C SER A 6 -5.57 25.06 6.30
N LYS A 7 -4.81 24.83 7.38
CA LYS A 7 -4.15 25.91 8.14
C LYS A 7 -3.10 26.65 7.30
N ALA A 8 -2.34 25.92 6.48
CA ALA A 8 -1.35 26.51 5.58
C ALA A 8 -2.01 27.35 4.47
N ILE A 9 -3.12 26.88 3.89
CA ILE A 9 -3.89 27.62 2.90
C ILE A 9 -4.45 28.91 3.51
N ALA A 10 -5.09 28.83 4.67
CA ALA A 10 -5.62 30.01 5.37
C ALA A 10 -4.53 31.04 5.69
N ARG A 11 -3.37 30.59 6.18
CA ARG A 11 -2.22 31.46 6.47
C ARG A 11 -1.69 32.15 5.21
N ARG A 12 -1.58 31.42 4.09
CA ARG A 12 -1.15 31.99 2.80
C ARG A 12 -2.17 32.99 2.26
N SER A 13 -3.46 32.68 2.34
CA SER A 13 -4.55 33.59 1.95
C SER A 13 -4.47 34.92 2.72
N GLY A 14 -4.29 34.86 4.04
CA GLY A 14 -4.13 36.06 4.86
C GLY A 14 -2.87 36.85 4.47
N ALA A 15 -1.74 36.18 4.23
CA ALA A 15 -0.52 36.85 3.78
C ALA A 15 -0.68 37.58 2.43
N ILE A 16 -1.42 36.98 1.48
CA ILE A 16 -1.73 37.61 0.19
C ILE A 16 -2.59 38.86 0.38
N GLN A 17 -3.60 38.81 1.24
CA GLN A 17 -4.45 39.97 1.55
C GLN A 17 -3.64 41.11 2.16
N THR A 18 -2.79 40.83 3.16
CA THR A 18 -1.94 41.86 3.76
C THR A 18 -0.95 42.47 2.76
N ALA A 19 -0.35 41.64 1.89
CA ALA A 19 0.54 42.14 0.84
C ALA A 19 -0.21 43.00 -0.20
N LEU A 20 -1.46 42.64 -0.53
CA LEU A 20 -2.31 43.40 -1.44
C LEU A 20 -2.67 44.77 -0.85
N GLU A 21 -3.02 44.83 0.44
CA GLU A 21 -3.27 46.08 1.16
C GLU A 21 -2.03 46.99 1.14
N GLN A 22 -0.86 46.44 1.44
CA GLN A 22 0.41 47.17 1.37
C GLN A 22 0.71 47.67 -0.04
N TYR A 23 0.47 46.86 -1.06
CA TYR A 23 0.61 47.29 -2.45
C TYR A 23 -0.35 48.44 -2.77
N ASN A 24 -1.64 48.30 -2.44
CA ASN A 24 -2.67 49.30 -2.76
C ASN A 24 -2.42 50.65 -2.07
N THR A 25 -1.83 50.66 -0.86
CA THR A 25 -1.44 51.91 -0.19
C THR A 25 -0.27 52.61 -0.89
N LEU A 26 0.69 51.84 -1.44
CA LEU A 26 1.89 52.38 -2.10
C LEU A 26 1.66 52.70 -3.59
N ALA A 27 0.77 51.97 -4.27
CA ALA A 27 0.50 52.09 -5.70
C ALA A 27 0.24 53.53 -6.19
N PRO A 28 -0.58 54.38 -5.53
CA PRO A 28 -0.80 55.76 -5.97
C PRO A 28 0.40 56.69 -5.74
N ILE A 29 1.33 56.32 -4.84
CA ILE A 29 2.52 57.11 -4.47
C ILE A 29 3.68 56.85 -5.45
N GLN A 30 3.61 55.76 -6.23
CA GLN A 30 4.64 55.40 -7.19
C GLN A 30 4.72 56.39 -8.36
N VAL A 31 5.92 56.48 -8.96
CA VAL A 31 6.14 57.25 -10.20
C VAL A 31 6.53 56.25 -11.30
N PRO A 32 5.69 56.01 -12.31
CA PRO A 32 4.33 56.53 -12.48
C PRO A 32 3.31 55.90 -11.50
N PRO A 33 2.20 56.60 -11.20
CA PRO A 33 1.15 56.08 -10.32
C PRO A 33 0.55 54.80 -10.91
N ARG A 34 0.35 53.79 -10.05
CA ARG A 34 -0.14 52.46 -10.45
C ARG A 34 -1.57 52.23 -9.98
N PRO A 35 -2.36 51.43 -10.72
CA PRO A 35 -3.70 51.06 -10.29
C PRO A 35 -3.66 50.15 -9.07
N THR A 36 -4.67 50.30 -8.21
CA THR A 36 -4.97 49.38 -7.11
C THR A 36 -5.57 48.08 -7.66
N LEU A 37 -5.34 46.98 -6.97
CA LEU A 37 -5.78 45.64 -7.36
C LEU A 37 -6.83 45.11 -6.38
N ASP A 38 -7.87 44.47 -6.91
CA ASP A 38 -8.88 43.79 -6.10
C ASP A 38 -8.47 42.36 -5.74
N TYR A 39 -8.92 41.85 -4.60
CA TYR A 39 -8.58 40.51 -4.14
C TYR A 39 -9.15 39.42 -5.07
N MET A 40 -10.36 39.59 -5.61
CA MET A 40 -10.91 38.65 -6.58
C MET A 40 -10.14 38.67 -7.90
N GLU A 41 -9.64 39.85 -8.29
CA GLU A 41 -8.67 39.98 -9.39
C GLU A 41 -7.42 39.14 -9.12
N VAL A 42 -6.80 39.30 -7.95
CA VAL A 42 -5.58 38.59 -7.57
C VAL A 42 -5.78 37.07 -7.55
N ILE A 43 -6.94 36.58 -7.11
CA ILE A 43 -7.26 35.14 -7.16
C ILE A 43 -7.40 34.66 -8.61
N ARG A 44 -8.09 35.42 -9.47
CA ARG A 44 -8.17 35.08 -10.91
C ARG A 44 -6.77 35.05 -11.54
N TYR A 45 -5.89 35.96 -11.09
CA TYR A 45 -4.50 36.08 -11.53
C TYR A 45 -3.51 35.13 -10.84
N ALA A 46 -3.94 34.36 -9.83
CA ALA A 46 -3.11 33.38 -9.13
C ALA A 46 -2.63 32.24 -10.04
N SER A 47 -3.16 32.16 -11.26
CA SER A 47 -2.63 31.39 -12.39
C SER A 47 -1.30 31.93 -12.96
N LEU A 48 -0.40 32.44 -12.10
CA LEU A 48 0.99 32.93 -12.28
C LEU A 48 1.31 33.90 -13.44
N GLY A 49 0.51 33.98 -14.50
CA GLY A 49 0.87 34.68 -15.73
C GLY A 49 -0.11 35.77 -16.17
N GLU A 50 -1.02 36.19 -15.30
CA GLU A 50 -1.89 37.35 -15.53
C GLU A 50 -1.60 38.51 -14.58
N PHE A 51 -0.53 38.43 -13.78
CA PHE A 51 -0.08 39.58 -13.02
C PHE A 51 0.38 40.69 -13.98
N ALA A 52 -0.45 41.72 -14.17
CA ALA A 52 -0.03 42.98 -14.79
C ALA A 52 1.21 43.58 -14.09
N LEU A 53 1.41 43.27 -12.80
CA LEU A 53 2.64 43.53 -12.04
C LEU A 53 3.91 42.93 -12.68
N LEU A 54 3.83 41.73 -13.26
CA LEU A 54 4.96 41.07 -13.94
C LEU A 54 5.25 41.69 -15.31
N LYS A 55 4.27 42.34 -15.94
CA LYS A 55 4.45 43.14 -17.17
C LYS A 55 5.52 44.23 -16.98
N TYR A 56 5.55 44.83 -15.79
CA TYR A 56 6.49 45.89 -15.44
C TYR A 56 7.76 45.36 -14.74
N SER A 57 7.95 44.04 -14.68
CA SER A 57 9.20 43.46 -14.20
C SER A 57 10.32 43.72 -15.21
N ARG A 58 11.56 43.87 -14.73
CA ARG A 58 12.75 44.22 -15.55
C ARG A 58 13.07 43.25 -16.70
N ARG A 59 12.36 42.13 -16.82
CA ARG A 59 12.63 41.05 -17.80
C ARG A 59 11.51 40.80 -18.79
N ASP A 60 10.47 41.64 -18.81
CA ASP A 60 9.29 41.52 -19.71
C ASP A 60 8.83 40.06 -19.87
N ILE A 61 8.52 39.44 -18.72
CA ILE A 61 8.23 38.01 -18.62
C ILE A 61 6.98 37.67 -19.43
N LEU A 62 6.06 38.62 -19.59
CA LEU A 62 4.82 38.45 -20.36
C LEU A 62 5.04 38.42 -21.87
N ALA A 63 6.15 38.96 -22.38
CA ALA A 63 6.53 38.83 -23.79
C ALA A 63 7.07 37.44 -24.13
N LYS A 64 7.30 36.57 -23.14
CA LYS A 64 7.76 35.21 -23.39
C LYS A 64 6.60 34.35 -23.93
N PRO A 65 6.87 33.46 -24.90
CA PRO A 65 5.83 32.63 -25.52
C PRO A 65 5.13 31.71 -24.52
N TRP A 66 5.82 31.26 -23.47
CA TRP A 66 5.24 30.46 -22.38
C TRP A 66 4.39 31.28 -21.41
N ALA A 67 4.42 32.62 -21.46
CA ALA A 67 3.56 33.49 -20.65
C ALA A 67 2.26 33.84 -21.36
N VAL A 68 2.09 33.53 -22.64
CA VAL A 68 0.82 33.67 -23.36
C VAL A 68 -0.17 32.60 -22.85
N PRO A 69 -1.42 32.97 -22.47
CA PRO A 69 -2.37 32.03 -21.87
C PRO A 69 -2.71 30.85 -22.80
N GLU A 70 -2.92 31.12 -24.09
CA GLU A 70 -3.21 30.12 -25.12
C GLU A 70 -2.08 29.08 -25.23
N ASN A 71 -0.83 29.54 -25.28
CA ASN A 71 0.34 28.67 -25.34
C ASN A 71 0.51 27.84 -24.06
N ARG A 72 0.17 28.38 -22.88
CA ARG A 72 0.19 27.65 -21.61
C ARG A 72 -0.83 26.54 -21.59
N GLU A 73 -2.05 26.83 -22.03
CA GLU A 73 -3.11 25.83 -22.10
C GLU A 73 -2.73 24.70 -23.07
N MET A 74 -2.20 25.06 -24.24
CA MET A 74 -1.69 24.10 -25.22
C MET A 74 -0.55 23.27 -24.65
N ALA A 75 0.44 23.90 -24.00
CA ALA A 75 1.56 23.21 -23.37
C ALA A 75 1.08 22.26 -22.26
N ALA A 76 0.12 22.68 -21.43
CA ALA A 76 -0.44 21.82 -20.40
C ALA A 76 -1.14 20.59 -21.00
N LYS A 77 -1.90 20.75 -22.09
CA LYS A 77 -2.52 19.63 -22.82
C LYS A 77 -1.45 18.72 -23.43
N PHE A 78 -0.44 19.30 -24.08
CA PHE A 78 0.68 18.56 -24.67
C PHE A 78 1.43 17.72 -23.63
N PHE A 79 1.81 18.31 -22.50
CA PHE A 79 2.52 17.59 -21.44
C PHE A 79 1.64 16.55 -20.73
N LYS A 80 0.33 16.76 -20.64
CA LYS A 80 -0.60 15.72 -20.17
C LYS A 80 -0.58 14.50 -21.10
N VAL A 81 -0.62 14.71 -22.42
CA VAL A 81 -0.54 13.63 -23.40
C VAL A 81 0.82 12.94 -23.31
N LEU A 82 1.92 13.71 -23.27
CA LEU A 82 3.27 13.15 -23.17
C LEU A 82 3.41 12.26 -21.92
N ARG A 83 3.02 12.77 -20.75
CA ARG A 83 3.06 12.00 -19.50
C ARG A 83 2.10 10.83 -19.49
N SER A 84 0.96 10.91 -20.19
CA SER A 84 0.03 9.77 -20.26
C SER A 84 0.67 8.56 -20.96
N HIS A 85 1.55 8.78 -21.94
CA HIS A 85 2.28 7.70 -22.57
C HIS A 85 3.31 7.09 -21.63
N GLU A 86 4.04 7.91 -20.87
CA GLU A 86 4.95 7.44 -19.83
C GLU A 86 4.18 6.63 -18.78
N GLU A 87 3.06 7.15 -18.28
CA GLU A 87 2.22 6.49 -17.30
C GLU A 87 1.70 5.13 -17.79
N LEU A 88 1.30 5.02 -19.06
CA LEU A 88 0.90 3.74 -19.65
C LEU A 88 2.03 2.71 -19.59
N THR A 89 3.27 3.10 -19.85
CA THR A 89 4.42 2.18 -19.74
C THR A 89 4.66 1.75 -18.29
N HIS A 90 4.54 2.68 -17.35
CA HIS A 90 4.66 2.37 -15.92
C HIS A 90 3.56 1.42 -15.45
N LEU A 91 2.30 1.70 -15.80
CA LEU A 91 1.15 0.87 -15.44
C LEU A 91 1.25 -0.55 -15.99
N ASN A 92 1.76 -0.74 -17.20
CA ASN A 92 1.97 -2.09 -17.75
C ASN A 92 2.98 -2.90 -16.93
N ILE A 93 4.06 -2.25 -16.48
CA ILE A 93 5.07 -2.88 -15.62
C ILE A 93 4.48 -3.21 -14.25
N GLU A 94 3.77 -2.26 -13.63
CA GLU A 94 3.15 -2.45 -12.31
C GLU A 94 2.07 -3.53 -12.34
N THR A 95 1.23 -3.55 -13.38
CA THR A 95 0.20 -4.59 -13.53
C THR A 95 0.84 -5.98 -13.64
N SER A 96 1.93 -6.10 -14.41
CA SER A 96 2.65 -7.37 -14.55
C SER A 96 3.30 -7.80 -13.23
N ARG A 97 3.89 -6.86 -12.49
CA ARG A 97 4.46 -7.13 -11.16
C ARG A 97 3.40 -7.53 -10.14
N LEU A 98 2.26 -6.85 -10.15
CA LEU A 98 1.16 -7.17 -9.24
C LEU A 98 0.58 -8.55 -9.55
N SER A 99 0.41 -8.90 -10.83
CA SER A 99 0.01 -10.25 -11.24
C SER A 99 1.00 -11.30 -10.73
N ALA A 100 2.30 -11.10 -10.98
CA ALA A 100 3.32 -12.04 -10.53
C ALA A 100 3.37 -12.19 -9.00
N TRP A 101 3.10 -11.12 -8.26
CA TRP A 101 3.01 -11.15 -6.80
C TRP A 101 1.78 -11.94 -6.33
N VAL A 102 0.61 -11.75 -6.95
CA VAL A 102 -0.60 -12.53 -6.66
C VAL A 102 -0.38 -14.01 -6.97
N ASP A 103 0.19 -14.33 -8.14
CA ASP A 103 0.47 -15.71 -8.55
C ASP A 103 1.45 -16.40 -7.58
N PHE A 104 2.43 -15.65 -7.08
CA PHE A 104 3.38 -16.13 -6.08
C PHE A 104 2.69 -16.41 -4.75
N GLU A 105 1.89 -15.47 -4.24
CA GLU A 105 1.13 -15.62 -2.99
C GLU A 105 0.16 -16.81 -3.07
N GLU A 106 -0.56 -16.97 -4.18
CA GLU A 106 -1.45 -18.11 -4.41
C GLU A 106 -0.69 -19.45 -4.33
N LYS A 107 0.50 -19.52 -4.92
CA LYS A 107 1.35 -20.71 -4.87
C LYS A 107 1.80 -21.02 -3.44
N GLU A 108 2.20 -20.02 -2.67
CA GLU A 108 2.60 -20.20 -1.26
C GLU A 108 1.43 -20.71 -0.41
N ILE A 109 0.24 -20.14 -0.59
CA ILE A 109 -0.97 -20.56 0.12
C ILE A 109 -1.33 -22.01 -0.23
N LEU A 110 -1.29 -22.39 -1.50
CA LEU A 110 -1.57 -23.76 -1.93
C LEU A 110 -0.56 -24.75 -1.37
N SER A 111 0.74 -24.40 -1.38
CA SER A 111 1.80 -25.22 -0.79
C SER A 111 1.58 -25.45 0.70
N ALA A 112 1.26 -24.39 1.45
CA ALA A 112 0.95 -24.49 2.88
C ALA A 112 -0.29 -25.34 3.14
N TYR A 113 -1.33 -25.21 2.31
CA TYR A 113 -2.54 -26.02 2.39
C TYR A 113 -2.25 -27.50 2.16
N ASP A 114 -1.50 -27.85 1.11
CA ASP A 114 -1.15 -29.23 0.80
C ASP A 114 -0.32 -29.87 1.91
N THR A 115 0.63 -29.12 2.47
CA THR A 115 1.47 -29.55 3.60
C THR A 115 0.60 -29.83 4.83
N LEU A 116 -0.26 -28.88 5.21
CA LEU A 116 -1.18 -29.03 6.33
C LEU A 116 -2.13 -30.22 6.13
N ASN A 117 -2.69 -30.38 4.92
CA ASN A 117 -3.60 -31.47 4.60
C ASN A 117 -2.89 -32.83 4.65
N ALA A 118 -1.66 -32.91 4.14
CA ALA A 118 -0.83 -34.11 4.24
C ALA A 118 -0.54 -34.48 5.70
N HIS A 119 -0.14 -33.52 6.54
CA HIS A 119 0.06 -33.76 7.97
C HIS A 119 -1.22 -34.24 8.66
N ARG A 120 -2.37 -33.61 8.39
CA ARG A 120 -3.65 -34.02 8.97
C ARG A 120 -4.04 -35.43 8.57
N LEU A 121 -3.96 -35.78 7.28
CA LEU A 121 -4.24 -37.13 6.80
C LEU A 121 -3.28 -38.15 7.42
N ASN A 122 -1.98 -37.84 7.44
CA ASN A 122 -0.96 -38.69 8.05
C ASN A 122 -1.25 -38.91 9.55
N ASN A 123 -1.64 -37.88 10.29
CA ASN A 123 -1.98 -37.99 11.71
C ASN A 123 -3.23 -38.85 11.93
N VAL A 124 -4.27 -38.68 11.11
CA VAL A 124 -5.48 -39.52 11.17
C VAL A 124 -5.13 -40.98 10.87
N HIS A 125 -4.33 -41.23 9.83
CA HIS A 125 -3.89 -42.58 9.49
C HIS A 125 -3.02 -43.20 10.60
N ARG A 126 -2.09 -42.44 11.18
CA ARG A 126 -1.27 -42.88 12.31
C ARG A 126 -2.12 -43.22 13.54
N ALA A 127 -3.09 -42.37 13.88
CA ALA A 127 -4.02 -42.62 14.98
C ALA A 127 -4.87 -43.88 14.74
N HIS A 128 -5.40 -44.05 13.52
CA HIS A 128 -6.17 -45.23 13.16
C HIS A 128 -5.33 -46.52 13.23
N LEU A 129 -4.12 -46.51 12.67
CA LEU A 129 -3.20 -47.64 12.73
C LEU A 129 -2.84 -47.98 14.18
N HIS A 130 -2.57 -46.97 15.01
CA HIS A 130 -2.33 -47.16 16.43
C HIS A 130 -3.51 -47.85 17.12
N CYS A 131 -4.75 -47.39 16.91
CA CYS A 131 -5.94 -48.04 17.45
C CYS A 131 -6.09 -49.50 16.97
N THR A 132 -5.81 -49.78 15.69
CA THR A 132 -5.90 -51.16 15.16
C THR A 132 -4.88 -52.11 15.79
N SER A 133 -3.68 -51.59 16.11
CA SER A 133 -2.62 -52.38 16.75
C SER A 133 -2.94 -52.77 18.21
N GLN A 134 -3.89 -52.08 18.84
CA GLN A 134 -4.33 -52.35 20.21
C GLN A 134 -5.47 -53.37 20.31
N LEU A 135 -6.04 -53.81 19.18
CA LEU A 135 -7.16 -54.77 19.17
C LEU A 135 -6.69 -56.18 19.57
N SER A 136 -7.52 -56.91 20.32
CA SER A 136 -7.20 -58.28 20.74
C SER A 136 -7.12 -59.22 19.53
N GLY A 137 -5.98 -59.90 19.35
CA GLY A 137 -5.73 -60.78 18.20
C GLY A 137 -4.85 -60.17 17.11
N TYR A 138 -4.44 -58.91 17.26
CA TYR A 138 -3.41 -58.32 16.39
C TYR A 138 -2.07 -59.06 16.56
N THR A 139 -1.52 -59.56 15.46
CA THR A 139 -0.29 -60.39 15.43
C THR A 139 0.91 -59.64 14.80
N GLY A 140 0.72 -58.37 14.41
CA GLY A 140 1.78 -57.56 13.80
C GLY A 140 2.75 -56.95 14.83
N PRO A 141 3.85 -56.34 14.37
CA PRO A 141 4.81 -55.66 15.25
C PRO A 141 4.16 -54.47 15.98
N PRO A 142 4.57 -54.16 17.22
CA PRO A 142 4.11 -52.97 17.93
C PRO A 142 4.58 -51.70 17.19
N LEU A 143 3.63 -50.86 16.77
CA LEU A 143 3.89 -49.70 15.90
C LEU A 143 4.73 -48.59 16.55
N PHE A 144 4.86 -48.60 17.89
CA PHE A 144 5.68 -47.65 18.65
C PHE A 144 7.18 -47.72 18.26
N ALA A 145 7.67 -48.90 17.87
CA ALA A 145 9.08 -49.11 17.54
C ALA A 145 9.52 -48.58 16.16
N LEU A 146 8.60 -48.07 15.35
CA LEU A 146 8.89 -47.53 14.00
C LEU A 146 9.05 -46.01 13.96
N LEU A 147 8.65 -45.29 15.02
CA LEU A 147 8.69 -43.83 15.08
C LEU A 147 10.08 -43.27 15.42
N GLU A 148 10.94 -44.03 16.10
CA GLU A 148 12.30 -43.59 16.49
C GLU A 148 13.31 -43.60 15.32
N ARG A 149 12.87 -43.76 14.07
CA ARG A 149 13.76 -44.03 12.93
C ARG A 149 13.82 -42.94 11.85
N GLU A 150 13.17 -41.80 12.04
CA GLU A 150 13.15 -40.70 11.06
C GLU A 150 13.81 -39.39 11.54
N GLU A 151 14.51 -39.37 12.68
CA GLU A 151 15.36 -38.24 13.11
C GLU A 151 16.85 -38.57 12.97
N THR A 152 17.33 -38.78 11.75
CA THR A 152 18.76 -38.58 11.44
C THR A 152 18.93 -38.13 9.99
N ASP A 153 19.54 -36.95 9.87
CA ASP A 153 20.32 -36.44 8.74
C ASP A 153 19.58 -35.63 7.66
N ASP A 154 19.37 -34.34 7.92
CA ASP A 154 19.71 -33.28 6.94
C ASP A 154 20.18 -32.01 7.68
N GLU A 155 21.47 -31.70 7.57
CA GLU A 155 22.08 -30.46 8.08
C GLU A 155 21.71 -29.30 7.15
N GLY A 156 20.84 -28.40 7.62
CA GLY A 156 20.58 -27.12 6.99
C GLY A 156 20.10 -26.12 8.04
N ASP A 157 20.97 -25.17 8.39
CA ASP A 157 20.68 -23.99 9.21
C ASP A 157 19.34 -23.35 8.82
N ASP A 158 18.42 -23.20 9.77
CA ASP A 158 17.59 -22.01 9.94
C ASP A 158 16.96 -22.06 11.35
N GLU A 159 17.37 -21.11 12.20
CA GLU A 159 16.81 -20.88 13.53
C GLU A 159 15.39 -20.30 13.38
N ASP A 160 14.36 -21.08 13.70
CA ASP A 160 13.05 -20.56 14.09
C ASP A 160 12.55 -21.37 15.29
N GLU A 161 12.55 -20.72 16.47
CA GLU A 161 12.01 -21.26 17.72
C GLU A 161 10.49 -21.48 17.56
N ASP A 162 10.08 -22.73 17.33
CA ASP A 162 8.68 -23.15 17.28
C ASP A 162 8.07 -23.20 18.70
N GLU A 163 7.66 -22.05 19.23
CA GLU A 163 6.82 -21.94 20.43
C GLU A 163 5.33 -22.35 20.18
N GLY A 164 4.96 -22.81 18.98
CA GLY A 164 3.57 -23.08 18.60
C GLY A 164 3.03 -24.47 18.97
N SER A 165 3.91 -25.39 19.41
CA SER A 165 3.55 -26.80 19.60
C SER A 165 2.63 -27.07 20.80
N ASN A 166 2.62 -26.19 21.82
CA ASN A 166 1.73 -26.34 22.99
C ASN A 166 0.29 -25.88 22.74
N GLU A 167 0.05 -24.92 21.84
CA GLU A 167 -1.30 -24.38 21.59
C GLU A 167 -2.12 -25.33 20.68
N LEU A 168 -1.45 -26.07 19.79
CA LEU A 168 -2.07 -27.08 18.91
C LEU A 168 -2.48 -28.37 19.65
N LEU A 169 -1.75 -28.75 20.69
CA LEU A 169 -2.08 -29.90 21.56
C LEU A 169 -3.35 -29.62 22.37
N ASP A 170 -3.54 -28.38 22.84
CA ASP A 170 -4.69 -27.98 23.64
C ASP A 170 -5.99 -27.94 22.79
N GLU A 171 -5.89 -27.52 21.53
CA GLU A 171 -7.05 -27.51 20.62
C GLU A 171 -7.42 -28.93 20.12
N ALA A 172 -6.44 -29.83 19.99
CA ALA A 172 -6.70 -31.24 19.70
C ALA A 172 -7.44 -31.93 20.86
N SER A 173 -7.06 -31.64 22.11
CA SER A 173 -7.79 -32.14 23.29
C SER A 173 -9.21 -31.57 23.38
N ARG A 174 -9.42 -30.29 23.04
CA ARG A 174 -10.77 -29.69 23.01
C ARG A 174 -11.69 -30.34 21.97
N LEU A 175 -11.16 -30.70 20.80
CA LEU A 175 -11.95 -31.38 19.78
C LEU A 175 -12.33 -32.82 20.19
N GLU A 176 -11.45 -33.54 20.86
CA GLU A 176 -11.72 -34.88 21.38
C GLU A 176 -12.85 -34.88 22.44
N ASP A 177 -12.89 -33.86 23.30
CA ASP A 177 -13.97 -33.68 24.27
C ASP A 177 -15.32 -33.38 23.59
N THR A 178 -15.32 -32.56 22.53
CA THR A 178 -16.58 -32.26 21.80
C THR A 178 -17.13 -33.47 21.06
N ILE A 179 -16.25 -34.32 20.49
CA ILE A 179 -16.65 -35.53 19.78
C ILE A 179 -17.20 -36.58 20.77
N SER A 180 -16.56 -36.70 21.94
CA SER A 180 -17.02 -37.60 23.00
C SER A 180 -18.42 -37.24 23.52
N HIS A 181 -18.76 -35.94 23.56
CA HIS A 181 -20.08 -35.47 23.94
C HIS A 181 -21.17 -35.69 22.88
N ILE A 182 -20.82 -35.75 21.60
CA ILE A 182 -21.77 -35.98 20.50
C ILE A 182 -22.12 -37.47 20.35
N VAL A 183 -21.19 -38.36 20.73
CA VAL A 183 -21.35 -39.82 20.55
C VAL A 183 -22.14 -40.48 21.71
N LEU A 184 -22.41 -39.76 22.80
CA LEU A 184 -23.15 -40.24 23.98
C LEU A 184 -24.62 -39.76 24.08
N GLN A 185 -25.19 -39.20 23.00
CA GLN A 185 -26.61 -38.85 22.89
C GLN A 185 -27.32 -39.74 21.86
#